data_AF-A0A7D9DTD0-F1
#
_entry.id   AF-A0A7D9DTD0-F1
#
_cell.length_a   1.000
_cell.length_b   1.000
_cell.length_c   1.000
_cell.angle_alpha   90.00
_cell.angle_beta   90.00
_cell.angle_gamma   90.00
#
_symmetry.space_group_name_H-M   'P 1'
#
loop_
_entity.id
_entity.type
_entity.pdbx_description
1 polymer ?
#
loop_
_entity_poly.entity_id
_entity_poly.type
_entity_poly.pdbx_seq_one_letter_code
_entity_poly.pdbx_strand_id
1 'polypeptide(L)'
;MVILPQWPALLLQKPHPKSKAKEHTLHLNRRLKQWMDGNINGLLDEDLAIQKRLVRQSEQRSSDDTARVFAKLIMQDKVRAALRIISEDNGECLTCDSCVAPDNPKIVRQVLLEKHPPNIPPVQSAILNGDCNMEPHPVIFYGIDGALIQNTAIKTEGAAWPSGLDAMAWRRL
;
A
#
# COMPACT_ATOMS: atom_id res chain seq x y z
N MET A 1 29.23 -6.94 34.16
CA MET A 1 28.23 -7.07 33.08
C MET A 1 28.35 -5.86 32.18
N VAL A 2 29.09 -5.96 31.06
CA VAL A 2 29.41 -4.83 30.18
C VAL A 2 28.37 -4.82 29.05
N ILE A 3 27.25 -4.12 29.26
CA ILE A 3 26.26 -3.80 28.22
C ILE A 3 26.33 -2.29 28.02
N LEU A 4 27.37 -1.79 27.36
CA LEU A 4 27.63 -0.34 27.24
C LEU A 4 27.81 0.22 25.82
N PRO A 5 28.19 -0.53 24.76
CA PRO A 5 28.34 0.08 23.44
C PRO A 5 27.05 0.15 22.59
N GLN A 6 26.00 -0.60 22.94
CA GLN A 6 24.78 -0.69 22.10
C GLN A 6 23.68 0.31 22.49
N TRP A 7 23.82 0.95 23.65
CA TRP A 7 22.81 1.86 24.21
C TRP A 7 22.51 3.10 23.36
N PRO A 8 23.53 3.79 22.78
CA PRO A 8 23.25 4.92 21.89
C PRO A 8 22.49 4.50 20.64
N ALA A 9 22.73 3.29 20.13
CA ALA A 9 22.08 2.79 18.93
C ALA A 9 20.57 2.59 19.16
N LEU A 10 20.19 1.95 20.27
CA LEU A 10 18.79 1.71 20.64
C LEU A 10 18.01 3.01 20.90
N LEU A 11 18.61 3.97 21.60
CA LEU A 11 17.90 5.19 21.97
C LEU A 11 17.85 6.23 20.85
N LEU A 12 18.91 6.36 20.06
CA LEU A 12 19.08 7.48 19.13
C LEU A 12 18.75 7.14 17.68
N GLN A 13 18.24 5.94 17.40
CA GLN A 13 17.83 5.57 16.03
C GLN A 13 16.68 6.47 15.53
N LYS A 14 16.85 7.09 14.36
CA LYS A 14 15.78 7.89 13.75
C LYS A 14 14.59 6.99 13.38
N PRO A 15 13.35 7.36 13.75
CA PRO A 15 12.17 6.54 13.47
C PRO A 15 11.89 6.43 11.96
N HIS A 16 12.14 7.49 11.19
CA HIS A 16 12.13 7.49 9.73
C HIS A 16 13.02 8.61 9.15
N PRO A 17 13.40 8.58 7.86
CA PRO A 17 14.37 9.51 7.28
C PRO A 17 13.98 10.99 7.35
N LYS A 18 12.67 11.29 7.29
CA LYS A 18 12.12 12.66 7.27
C LYS A 18 11.71 13.18 8.67
N SER A 19 12.06 12.46 9.73
CA SER A 19 11.63 12.80 11.10
C SER A 19 12.20 14.15 11.58
N LYS A 20 11.38 14.92 12.31
CA LYS A 20 11.72 16.25 12.82
C LYS A 20 12.23 16.22 14.26
N ALA A 21 12.92 17.28 14.69
CA ALA A 21 13.47 17.40 16.05
C ALA A 21 12.42 17.17 17.17
N LYS A 22 11.20 17.67 16.99
CA LYS A 22 10.10 17.45 17.94
C LYS A 22 9.74 15.97 18.10
N GLU A 23 9.74 15.22 16.99
CA GLU A 23 9.50 13.78 16.99
C GLU A 23 10.68 13.05 17.61
N HIS A 24 11.92 13.48 17.35
CA HIS A 24 13.11 12.90 17.98
C HIS A 24 13.02 12.99 19.50
N THR A 25 12.66 14.16 20.05
CA THR A 25 12.47 14.35 21.49
C THR A 25 11.34 13.48 22.04
N LEU A 26 10.23 13.34 21.29
CA LEU A 26 9.10 12.48 21.69
C LEU A 26 9.52 11.00 21.78
N HIS A 27 10.15 10.46 20.73
CA HIS A 27 10.60 9.07 20.70
C HIS A 27 11.69 8.82 21.74
N LEU A 28 12.64 9.74 21.91
CA LEU A 28 13.69 9.64 22.91
C LEU A 28 13.10 9.57 24.33
N ASN A 29 12.16 10.45 24.66
CA ASN A 29 11.50 10.44 25.97
C ASN A 29 10.75 9.13 26.22
N ARG A 30 10.06 8.59 25.21
CA ARG A 30 9.38 7.29 25.33
C ARG A 30 10.37 6.14 25.52
N ARG A 31 11.44 6.10 24.74
CA ARG A 31 12.48 5.05 24.83
C ARG A 31 13.23 5.10 26.14
N LEU A 32 13.51 6.30 26.67
CA LEU A 32 14.10 6.48 28.00
C LEU A 32 13.20 5.93 29.10
N LYS A 33 11.88 6.12 29.01
CA LYS A 33 10.94 5.48 29.96
C LYS A 33 10.99 3.96 29.88
N GLN A 34 10.89 3.39 28.67
CA GLN A 34 10.99 1.94 28.47
C GLN A 34 12.33 1.37 28.98
N TRP A 35 13.42 2.11 28.81
CA TRP A 35 14.74 1.74 29.34
C TRP A 35 14.77 1.74 30.87
N MET A 36 14.25 2.79 31.50
CA MET A 36 14.15 2.88 32.97
C MET A 36 13.24 1.78 33.54
N ASP A 37 12.18 1.44 32.84
CA ASP A 37 11.24 0.37 33.20
C ASP A 37 11.81 -1.05 32.91
N GLY A 38 13.02 -1.15 32.34
CA GLY A 38 13.67 -2.42 32.00
C GLY A 38 13.07 -3.16 30.80
N ASN A 39 12.20 -2.50 30.01
CA ASN A 39 11.58 -3.08 28.83
C ASN A 39 12.52 -3.02 27.61
N ILE A 40 13.59 -3.82 27.65
CA ILE A 40 14.60 -3.91 26.59
C ILE A 40 14.02 -4.57 25.33
N ASN A 41 13.13 -5.56 25.49
CA ASN A 41 12.53 -6.27 24.36
C ASN A 41 11.70 -5.31 23.47
N GLY A 42 10.90 -4.44 24.08
CA GLY A 42 10.14 -3.44 23.32
C GLY A 42 11.03 -2.44 22.56
N LEU A 43 12.20 -2.10 23.10
CA LEU A 43 13.20 -1.27 22.40
C LEU A 43 13.82 -2.03 21.21
N LEU A 44 14.15 -3.31 21.39
CA LEU A 44 14.69 -4.14 20.31
C LEU A 44 13.68 -4.36 19.18
N ASP A 45 12.40 -4.59 19.52
CA ASP A 45 11.33 -4.75 18.53
C ASP A 45 11.15 -3.49 17.68
N GLU A 46 11.22 -2.31 18.31
CA GLU A 46 11.18 -1.03 17.62
C GLU A 46 12.36 -0.87 16.66
N ASP A 47 13.58 -1.15 17.13
CA ASP A 47 14.79 -1.02 16.34
C ASP A 47 14.81 -1.95 15.13
N LEU A 48 14.44 -3.22 15.34
CA LEU A 48 14.28 -4.20 14.27
C LEU A 48 13.24 -3.73 13.23
N ALA A 49 12.15 -3.12 13.69
CA ALA A 49 11.14 -2.56 12.80
C ALA A 49 11.69 -1.40 11.96
N ILE A 50 12.57 -0.55 12.50
CA ILE A 50 13.18 0.56 11.74
C ILE A 50 14.22 0.00 10.76
N GLN A 51 15.11 -0.89 11.20
CA GLN A 51 16.22 -1.40 10.39
C GLN A 51 15.75 -2.18 9.16
N LYS A 52 14.67 -2.97 9.28
CA LYS A 52 14.06 -3.70 8.15
C LYS A 52 13.66 -2.81 6.97
N ARG A 53 13.51 -1.50 7.17
CA ARG A 53 13.00 -0.54 6.16
C ARG A 53 14.04 0.39 5.55
N LEU A 54 15.29 0.29 5.97
CA LEU A 54 16.36 1.12 5.40
C LEU A 54 16.74 0.58 4.00
N VAL A 55 16.04 1.02 2.94
CA VAL A 55 16.32 0.66 1.54
C VAL A 55 16.92 1.85 0.78
N ARG A 56 17.97 1.59 -0.03
CA ARG A 56 18.68 2.57 -0.89
C ARG A 56 17.74 3.15 -1.97
N GLN A 57 17.75 4.47 -2.10
CA GLN A 57 16.85 5.22 -2.98
C GLN A 57 17.25 5.13 -4.46
N SER A 58 16.28 4.90 -5.34
CA SER A 58 16.38 5.03 -6.80
C SER A 58 15.30 5.99 -7.29
N GLU A 59 15.69 6.89 -8.21
CA GLU A 59 14.97 8.11 -8.64
C GLU A 59 13.96 7.84 -9.78
N GLN A 60 12.86 8.61 -9.83
CA GLN A 60 11.84 8.57 -10.91
C GLN A 60 11.48 9.98 -11.42
N ARG A 61 11.20 10.04 -12.74
CA ARG A 61 10.96 11.21 -13.63
C ARG A 61 9.48 11.56 -13.86
N SER A 62 9.21 12.73 -14.47
CA SER A 62 7.93 13.49 -14.50
C SER A 62 7.12 13.52 -15.83
N SER A 63 5.80 13.41 -15.68
CA SER A 63 4.56 14.06 -16.22
C SER A 63 4.35 14.81 -17.57
N ASP A 64 5.07 14.56 -18.67
CA ASP A 64 4.69 15.16 -20.01
C ASP A 64 3.85 14.20 -20.89
N ASP A 65 2.95 13.42 -20.26
CA ASP A 65 2.74 12.03 -20.66
C ASP A 65 1.50 11.71 -21.53
N THR A 66 0.38 12.44 -21.53
CA THR A 66 -0.85 11.86 -22.15
C THR A 66 -0.80 11.76 -23.68
N ALA A 67 -0.41 12.83 -24.37
CA ALA A 67 -0.21 12.80 -25.83
C ALA A 67 0.99 11.90 -26.22
N ARG A 68 2.02 11.88 -25.37
CA ARG A 68 3.21 11.04 -25.54
C ARG A 68 2.90 9.56 -25.34
N VAL A 69 2.03 9.23 -24.38
CA VAL A 69 1.57 7.87 -24.06
C VAL A 69 0.61 7.39 -25.14
N PHE A 70 -0.29 8.24 -25.63
CA PHE A 70 -1.10 7.92 -26.80
C PHE A 70 -0.21 7.62 -28.01
N ALA A 71 0.71 8.51 -28.36
CA ALA A 71 1.66 8.31 -29.45
C ALA A 71 2.50 7.04 -29.27
N LYS A 72 3.00 6.78 -28.05
CA LYS A 72 3.77 5.58 -27.71
C LYS A 72 2.94 4.30 -27.86
N LEU A 73 1.69 4.29 -27.42
CA LEU A 73 0.81 3.12 -27.52
C LEU A 73 0.47 2.81 -28.98
N ILE A 74 0.26 3.84 -29.81
CA ILE A 74 0.10 3.68 -31.26
C ILE A 74 1.38 3.12 -31.90
N MET A 75 2.56 3.66 -31.56
CA MET A 75 3.85 3.16 -32.07
C MET A 75 4.16 1.71 -31.63
N GLN A 76 3.58 1.24 -30.53
CA GLN A 76 3.71 -0.13 -30.03
C GLN A 76 2.58 -1.06 -30.52
N ASP A 77 1.73 -0.61 -31.45
CA ASP A 77 0.58 -1.33 -31.99
C ASP A 77 -0.47 -1.74 -30.93
N LYS A 78 -0.51 -1.01 -29.80
CA LYS A 78 -1.48 -1.20 -28.71
C LYS A 78 -2.70 -0.30 -28.89
N VAL A 79 -3.31 -0.39 -30.06
CA VAL A 79 -4.38 0.53 -30.52
C VAL A 79 -5.57 0.57 -29.56
N ARG A 80 -6.03 -0.58 -29.04
CA ARG A 80 -7.14 -0.64 -28.07
C ARG A 80 -6.86 0.14 -26.78
N ALA A 81 -5.62 0.09 -26.30
CA ALA A 81 -5.22 0.84 -25.11
C ALA A 81 -5.13 2.35 -25.41
N ALA A 82 -4.68 2.72 -26.60
CA ALA A 82 -4.64 4.12 -27.05
C ALA A 82 -6.05 4.72 -27.19
N LEU A 83 -6.99 3.99 -27.79
CA LEU A 83 -8.39 4.45 -27.96
C LEU A 83 -9.12 4.62 -26.62
N ARG A 84 -8.80 3.78 -25.63
CA ARG A 84 -9.36 3.90 -24.28
C ARG A 84 -8.94 5.19 -23.57
N ILE A 85 -7.82 5.80 -23.96
CA ILE A 85 -7.37 7.09 -23.41
C ILE A 85 -8.23 8.25 -23.92
N ILE A 86 -8.90 8.09 -25.07
CA ILE A 86 -9.69 9.14 -25.74
C ILE A 86 -11.21 8.91 -25.60
N SER A 87 -11.64 7.69 -25.31
CA SER A 87 -13.06 7.35 -25.22
C SER A 87 -13.66 7.77 -23.87
N GLU A 88 -14.77 8.52 -23.89
CA GLU A 88 -15.51 8.94 -22.69
C GLU A 88 -16.37 7.82 -22.09
N ASP A 89 -16.61 6.76 -22.86
CA ASP A 89 -17.45 5.62 -22.46
C ASP A 89 -16.62 4.63 -21.62
N ASN A 90 -16.54 4.93 -20.33
CA ASN A 90 -15.87 4.11 -19.33
C ASN A 90 -16.77 2.92 -18.99
N GLY A 91 -16.83 1.92 -19.90
CA GLY A 91 -17.60 0.68 -19.80
C GLY A 91 -18.23 0.45 -18.43
N GLU A 92 -19.51 0.82 -18.32
CA GLU A 92 -20.22 0.87 -17.05
C GLU A 92 -20.21 -0.52 -16.38
N CYS A 93 -19.76 -0.56 -15.13
CA CYS A 93 -19.74 -1.81 -14.37
C CYS A 93 -21.20 -2.20 -14.08
N LEU A 94 -21.63 -3.36 -14.57
CA LEU A 94 -22.94 -3.90 -14.26
C LEU A 94 -23.07 -4.11 -12.75
N THR A 95 -24.11 -3.54 -12.15
CA THR A 95 -24.41 -3.73 -10.73
C THR A 95 -24.83 -5.17 -10.45
N CYS A 96 -24.74 -5.63 -9.19
CA CYS A 96 -25.10 -7.00 -8.85
C CYS A 96 -26.56 -7.35 -9.18
N ASP A 97 -27.43 -6.34 -9.26
CA ASP A 97 -28.86 -6.47 -9.51
C ASP A 97 -29.25 -6.19 -10.97
N SER A 98 -28.30 -5.79 -11.83
CA SER A 98 -28.59 -5.58 -13.24
C SER A 98 -28.62 -6.90 -14.02
N CYS A 99 -29.37 -6.89 -15.13
CA CYS A 99 -29.37 -7.98 -16.09
C CYS A 99 -28.03 -8.03 -16.83
N VAL A 100 -27.52 -9.23 -17.08
CA VAL A 100 -26.23 -9.43 -17.76
C VAL A 100 -26.28 -9.00 -19.24
N ALA A 101 -27.45 -9.09 -19.87
CA ALA A 101 -27.71 -8.60 -21.21
C ALA A 101 -29.19 -8.20 -21.31
N PRO A 102 -29.57 -7.29 -22.23
CA PRO A 102 -30.97 -6.93 -22.48
C PRO A 102 -31.85 -8.15 -22.79
N ASP A 103 -31.26 -9.15 -23.46
CA ASP A 103 -31.96 -10.37 -23.90
C ASP A 103 -31.83 -11.55 -22.92
N ASN A 104 -31.10 -11.38 -21.80
CA ASN A 104 -30.88 -12.44 -20.82
C ASN A 104 -31.49 -12.04 -19.46
N PRO A 105 -32.51 -12.78 -18.97
CA PRO A 105 -33.14 -12.47 -17.69
C PRO A 105 -32.26 -12.79 -16.47
N LYS A 106 -31.08 -13.40 -16.66
CA LYS A 106 -30.17 -13.68 -15.55
C LYS A 106 -29.55 -12.39 -15.01
N ILE A 107 -29.66 -12.25 -13.69
CA ILE A 107 -29.06 -11.18 -12.91
C ILE A 107 -27.57 -11.48 -12.70
N VAL A 108 -26.71 -10.46 -12.71
CA VAL A 108 -25.24 -10.59 -12.50
C VAL A 108 -24.91 -11.47 -11.30
N ARG A 109 -25.56 -11.25 -10.15
CA ARG A 109 -25.37 -12.07 -8.94
C ARG A 109 -25.57 -13.57 -9.18
N GLN A 110 -26.58 -13.95 -9.95
CA GLN A 110 -26.86 -15.35 -10.24
C GLN A 110 -25.76 -15.98 -11.09
N VAL A 111 -25.27 -15.26 -12.09
CA VAL A 111 -24.15 -15.71 -12.93
C VAL A 111 -22.84 -15.80 -12.13
N LEU A 112 -22.61 -14.88 -11.20
CA LEU A 112 -21.44 -14.95 -10.32
C LEU A 112 -21.51 -16.19 -9.41
N LEU A 113 -22.67 -16.49 -8.82
CA LEU A 113 -22.87 -17.68 -8.01
C LEU A 113 -22.68 -18.97 -8.83
N GLU A 114 -23.18 -19.02 -10.07
CA GLU A 114 -22.98 -20.15 -10.98
C GLU A 114 -21.50 -20.37 -11.34
N LYS A 115 -20.70 -19.31 -11.41
CA LYS A 115 -19.25 -19.38 -11.71
C LYS A 115 -18.37 -19.68 -10.48
N HIS A 116 -18.86 -19.38 -9.27
CA HIS A 116 -18.07 -19.59 -8.07
C HIS A 116 -17.93 -21.10 -7.79
N PRO A 117 -16.70 -21.61 -7.58
CA PRO A 117 -16.52 -22.99 -7.14
C PRO A 117 -17.17 -23.19 -5.77
N PRO A 118 -17.59 -24.42 -5.43
CA PRO A 118 -18.12 -24.74 -4.11
C PRO A 118 -17.08 -24.41 -3.05
N ASN A 119 -17.55 -23.98 -1.87
CA ASN A 119 -16.68 -23.66 -0.75
C ASN A 119 -15.82 -24.88 -0.38
N ILE A 120 -14.50 -24.75 -0.50
CA ILE A 120 -13.55 -25.79 -0.10
C ILE A 120 -13.12 -25.47 1.33
N PRO A 121 -13.32 -26.37 2.31
CA PRO A 121 -12.83 -26.14 3.66
C PRO A 121 -11.32 -25.93 3.63
N PRO A 122 -10.77 -25.04 4.47
CA PRO A 122 -9.35 -24.72 4.45
C PRO A 122 -8.53 -26.01 4.67
N VAL A 123 -7.59 -26.28 3.77
CA VAL A 123 -6.69 -27.42 3.89
C VAL A 123 -5.80 -27.18 5.10
N GLN A 124 -5.78 -28.11 6.06
CA GLN A 124 -5.01 -27.95 7.31
C GLN A 124 -3.51 -27.72 7.08
N SER A 125 -2.95 -28.22 5.98
CA SER A 125 -1.55 -27.94 5.60
C SER A 125 -1.30 -26.52 5.09
N ALA A 126 -2.35 -25.81 4.67
CA ALA A 126 -2.27 -24.39 4.27
C ALA A 126 -2.49 -23.43 5.45
N ILE A 127 -2.93 -23.96 6.61
CA ILE A 127 -3.10 -23.17 7.82
C ILE A 127 -1.72 -23.02 8.47
N LEU A 128 -1.18 -21.80 8.46
CA LEU A 128 0.01 -21.45 9.22
C LEU A 128 -0.34 -21.44 10.71
N ASN A 129 -0.04 -22.55 11.41
CA ASN A 129 -0.17 -22.63 12.85
C ASN A 129 1.07 -22.01 13.50
N GLY A 130 0.92 -20.84 14.09
CA GLY A 130 1.95 -20.15 14.87
C GLY A 130 1.39 -18.86 15.45
N ASP A 131 2.05 -18.31 16.48
CA ASP A 131 1.73 -17.00 17.02
C ASP A 131 2.01 -15.94 15.95
N CYS A 132 1.03 -15.68 15.10
CA CYS A 132 1.06 -14.56 14.16
C CYS A 132 0.76 -13.25 14.91
N ASN A 133 1.48 -12.98 16.00
CA ASN A 133 1.57 -11.64 16.57
C ASN A 133 2.48 -10.81 15.67
N MET A 134 2.02 -10.60 14.44
CA MET A 134 2.60 -9.74 13.42
C MET A 134 1.93 -8.36 13.51
N GLU A 135 1.55 -7.91 14.71
CA GLU A 135 1.13 -6.53 14.85
C GLU A 135 2.32 -5.63 14.51
N PRO A 136 2.21 -4.79 13.47
CA PRO A 136 3.30 -3.94 13.08
C PRO A 136 3.61 -2.95 14.20
N HIS A 137 4.88 -2.88 14.62
CA HIS A 137 5.30 -1.96 15.67
C HIS A 137 4.87 -0.51 15.35
N PRO A 138 4.20 0.25 16.24
CA PRO A 138 3.60 1.54 15.90
C PRO A 138 4.52 2.57 15.24
N VAL A 139 5.84 2.48 15.47
CA VAL A 139 6.88 3.27 14.79
C VAL A 139 6.73 3.29 13.26
N ILE A 140 6.13 2.25 12.68
CA ILE A 140 5.92 2.12 11.23
C ILE A 140 5.05 3.26 10.67
N PHE A 141 4.08 3.72 11.46
CA PHE A 141 3.04 4.63 11.01
C PHE A 141 3.47 6.09 11.13
N TYR A 142 4.51 6.39 11.92
CA TYR A 142 5.03 7.75 12.10
C TYR A 142 5.64 8.33 10.81
N GLY A 143 6.08 7.46 9.90
CA GLY A 143 6.55 7.89 8.58
C GLY A 143 5.42 8.26 7.61
N ILE A 144 4.16 8.02 7.97
CA ILE A 144 2.99 8.30 7.12
C ILE A 144 2.52 9.72 7.40
N ASP A 145 2.93 10.65 6.55
CA ASP A 145 2.47 12.04 6.55
C ASP A 145 1.61 12.34 5.32
N GLY A 146 0.93 13.50 5.32
CA GLY A 146 0.10 13.92 4.20
C GLY A 146 0.88 14.00 2.88
N ALA A 147 2.16 14.37 2.93
CA ALA A 147 3.02 14.42 1.75
C ALA A 147 3.32 13.02 1.20
N LEU A 148 3.55 12.02 2.05
CA LEU A 148 3.72 10.63 1.65
C LEU A 148 2.42 10.12 1.03
N ILE A 149 1.27 10.34 1.69
CA ILE A 149 -0.05 9.93 1.18
C ILE A 149 -0.29 10.51 -0.21
N GLN A 150 -0.11 11.82 -0.38
CA GLN A 150 -0.25 12.49 -1.67
C GLN A 150 0.72 11.92 -2.71
N ASN A 151 2.01 11.80 -2.38
CA ASN A 151 3.00 11.24 -3.30
C ASN A 151 2.69 9.79 -3.69
N THR A 152 2.21 8.98 -2.75
CA THR A 152 1.81 7.61 -3.04
C THR A 152 0.57 7.58 -3.92
N ALA A 153 -0.45 8.40 -3.65
CA ALA A 153 -1.63 8.51 -4.50
C ALA A 153 -1.25 8.92 -5.93
N ILE A 154 -0.37 9.92 -6.09
CA ILE A 154 0.15 10.33 -7.40
C ILE A 154 0.92 9.21 -8.11
N LYS A 155 1.60 8.33 -7.37
CA LYS A 155 2.39 7.22 -7.92
C LYS A 155 1.63 5.91 -8.06
N THR A 156 0.40 5.82 -7.55
CA THR A 156 -0.42 4.62 -7.76
C THR A 156 -0.62 4.43 -9.25
N GLU A 157 -0.53 3.18 -9.69
CA GLU A 157 -0.84 2.75 -11.05
C GLU A 157 -1.89 1.67 -10.93
N GLY A 158 -2.93 1.76 -11.75
CA GLY A 158 -4.07 0.85 -11.64
C GLY A 158 -5.22 1.33 -12.50
N ALA A 159 -5.89 0.36 -13.13
CA ALA A 159 -7.16 0.61 -13.78
C ALA A 159 -8.22 1.00 -12.74
N ALA A 160 -9.33 1.57 -13.20
CA ALA A 160 -10.49 1.81 -12.36
C ALA A 160 -10.90 0.51 -11.65
N TRP A 161 -10.90 0.56 -10.32
CA TRP A 161 -11.52 -0.47 -9.48
C TRP A 161 -13.07 -0.27 -9.53
N PRO A 162 -13.94 -1.10 -8.91
CA PRO A 162 -15.40 -0.90 -8.92
C PRO A 162 -15.87 0.48 -8.46
N SER A 163 -15.01 1.28 -7.84
CA SER A 163 -15.23 2.69 -7.55
C SER A 163 -15.28 3.60 -8.78
N GLY A 164 -14.92 3.11 -9.98
CA GLY A 164 -14.84 3.89 -11.22
C GLY A 164 -13.66 4.86 -11.30
N LEU A 165 -12.96 5.09 -10.18
CA LEU A 165 -11.80 5.97 -10.11
C LEU A 165 -10.52 5.18 -10.40
N ASP A 166 -9.89 5.50 -11.52
CA ASP A 166 -8.59 4.97 -11.88
C ASP A 166 -7.47 5.72 -11.16
N ALA A 167 -6.25 5.18 -11.26
CA ALA A 167 -5.07 5.78 -10.67
C ALA A 167 -4.88 7.25 -11.05
N MET A 168 -5.33 7.70 -12.23
CA MET A 168 -5.22 9.09 -12.69
C MET A 168 -6.26 10.00 -12.03
N ALA A 169 -7.49 9.53 -11.82
CA ALA A 169 -8.53 10.27 -11.11
C ALA A 169 -8.13 10.51 -9.65
N TRP A 170 -7.52 9.52 -9.00
CA TRP A 170 -6.98 9.68 -7.63
C TRP A 170 -5.83 10.70 -7.53
N ARG A 171 -5.15 11.05 -8.63
CA ARG A 171 -4.12 12.12 -8.61
C ARG A 171 -4.71 13.53 -8.71
N ARG A 172 -5.99 13.65 -9.06
CA ARG A 172 -6.70 14.93 -9.30
C ARG A 172 -7.64 15.33 -8.15
N LEU A 173 -7.96 14.38 -7.26
CA LEU A 173 -8.66 14.63 -5.99
C LEU A 173 -7.70 15.21 -4.95
#